data_AF-A0A7C1B7Q8-F1
#
_entry.id   AF-A0A7C1B7Q8-F1
#
_cell.length_a   1.000
_cell.length_b   1.000
_cell.length_c   1.000
_cell.angle_alpha   90.00
_cell.angle_beta   90.00
_cell.angle_gamma   90.00
#
_symmetry.space_group_name_H-M   'P 1'
#
loop_
_entity.id
_entity.type
_entity.pdbx_description
1 polymer ?
#
loop_
_entity_poly.entity_id
_entity_poly.type
_entity_poly.pdbx_seq_one_letter_code
_entity_poly.pdbx_strand_id
1 'polypeptide(L)'
;MLRLCSLTHPANIGTLSMELGGAVEAESLANEYVMLLSAAKILKDLGMNEFASELGKLTCLIAGELAIHLNTGKYVDGLASAIKDTYKSLWETEIDEYSMINILKHVLELRDKIRNGISALSPGDVAKAKEFFTRILRRKRRTLPEPLQRVLSSDDPATLIQSIATALVVTVGGVNGI
;
A
#
# COMPACT_ATOMS: atom_id res chain seq x y z
N MET A 1 -30.29 -15.58 32.46
CA MET A 1 -30.27 -14.31 33.20
C MET A 1 -29.02 -13.56 32.76
N LEU A 2 -29.19 -12.54 31.91
CA LEU A 2 -28.12 -11.76 31.29
C LEU A 2 -27.44 -10.85 32.32
N ARG A 3 -26.11 -10.85 32.38
CA ARG A 3 -25.32 -9.76 32.97
C ARG A 3 -24.53 -9.06 31.85
N LEU A 4 -25.21 -8.12 31.21
CA LEU A 4 -24.60 -6.91 30.67
C LEU A 4 -24.16 -6.07 31.88
N CYS A 5 -22.87 -5.69 31.96
CA CYS A 5 -22.38 -4.41 32.51
C CYS A 5 -20.85 -4.42 32.65
N SER A 6 -20.17 -3.63 31.82
CA SER A 6 -19.26 -2.54 32.23
C SER A 6 -18.36 -2.10 31.06
N LEU A 7 -18.95 -1.44 30.07
CA LEU A 7 -18.23 -0.61 29.09
C LEU A 7 -18.73 0.82 29.21
N THR A 8 -18.34 1.51 30.28
CA THR A 8 -18.46 2.96 30.39
C THR A 8 -17.27 3.52 31.16
N HIS A 9 -16.12 3.55 30.48
CA HIS A 9 -15.02 4.44 30.86
C HIS A 9 -14.85 5.49 29.75
N PRO A 10 -15.00 6.79 30.05
CA PRO A 10 -14.92 7.86 29.04
C PRO A 10 -13.53 8.01 28.39
N ALA A 11 -12.49 7.36 28.94
CA ALA A 11 -11.15 7.33 28.37
C ALA A 11 -11.03 6.47 27.08
N ASN A 12 -11.97 5.56 26.80
CA ASN A 12 -11.90 4.70 25.60
C ASN A 12 -12.61 5.29 24.37
N ILE A 13 -13.52 6.25 24.54
CA ILE A 13 -14.31 6.79 23.42
C ILE A 13 -13.46 7.75 22.56
N GLY A 14 -12.56 8.52 23.19
CA GLY A 14 -11.64 9.42 22.48
C GLY A 14 -10.63 8.67 21.61
N THR A 15 -10.06 7.58 22.12
CA THR A 15 -9.12 6.72 21.41
C THR A 15 -9.80 5.97 20.26
N LEU A 16 -10.99 5.42 20.50
CA LEU A 16 -11.79 4.74 19.45
C LEU A 16 -12.22 5.70 18.34
N SER A 17 -12.61 6.95 18.63
CA SER A 17 -12.98 7.93 17.60
C SER A 17 -11.78 8.42 16.77
N MET A 18 -10.59 8.57 17.37
CA MET A 18 -9.35 8.85 16.63
C MET A 18 -8.90 7.66 15.77
N GLU A 19 -9.04 6.44 16.28
CA GLU A 19 -8.66 5.21 15.58
C GLU A 19 -9.61 4.85 14.44
N LEU A 20 -10.92 5.06 14.62
CA LEU A 20 -11.93 4.95 13.56
C LEU A 20 -11.74 6.03 12.49
N GLY A 21 -11.38 7.25 12.89
CA GLY A 21 -11.06 8.33 11.95
C GLY A 21 -9.90 7.99 11.01
N GLY A 22 -8.80 7.45 11.56
CA GLY A 22 -7.62 7.10 10.77
C GLY A 22 -7.79 5.90 9.82
N ALA A 23 -8.69 4.96 10.13
CA ALA A 23 -9.00 3.84 9.24
C ALA A 23 -9.89 4.28 8.06
N VAL A 24 -10.90 5.11 8.33
CA VAL A 24 -11.78 5.70 7.30
C VAL A 24 -10.99 6.62 6.38
N GLU A 25 -10.08 7.43 6.95
CA GLU A 25 -9.18 8.29 6.19
C GLU A 25 -8.25 7.49 5.27
N ALA A 26 -7.61 6.44 5.78
CA ALA A 26 -6.72 5.60 4.97
C ALA A 26 -7.46 4.87 3.85
N GLU A 27 -8.71 4.45 4.08
CA GLU A 27 -9.55 3.88 3.03
C GLU A 27 -9.93 4.92 1.97
N SER A 28 -10.24 6.16 2.36
CA SER A 28 -10.46 7.27 1.42
C SER A 28 -9.22 7.49 0.54
N LEU A 29 -8.04 7.58 1.15
CA LEU A 29 -6.76 7.74 0.46
C LEU A 29 -6.51 6.59 -0.54
N ALA A 30 -6.85 5.35 -0.19
CA ALA A 30 -6.72 4.22 -1.11
C ALA A 30 -7.62 4.36 -2.34
N ASN A 31 -8.86 4.84 -2.18
CA ASN A 31 -9.76 5.08 -3.31
C ASN A 31 -9.26 6.25 -4.17
N GLU A 32 -8.86 7.36 -3.55
CA GLU A 32 -8.32 8.54 -4.23
C GLU A 32 -7.06 8.20 -5.04
N TYR A 33 -6.16 7.41 -4.45
CA TYR A 33 -4.97 6.90 -5.12
C TYR A 33 -5.30 6.17 -6.43
N VAL A 34 -6.26 5.25 -6.39
CA VAL A 34 -6.65 4.46 -7.58
C VAL A 34 -7.33 5.34 -8.61
N MET A 35 -8.22 6.25 -8.20
CA MET A 35 -8.88 7.18 -9.12
C MET A 35 -7.87 8.08 -9.83
N LEU A 36 -6.90 8.65 -9.12
CA LEU A 36 -5.86 9.48 -9.71
C LEU A 36 -4.97 8.68 -10.66
N LEU A 37 -4.59 7.46 -10.28
CA LEU A 37 -3.79 6.56 -11.11
C LEU A 37 -4.50 6.28 -12.44
N SER A 38 -5.80 5.95 -12.40
CA SER A 38 -6.62 5.70 -13.58
C SER A 38 -6.81 6.94 -14.44
N ALA A 39 -7.13 8.08 -13.83
CA ALA A 39 -7.31 9.33 -14.56
C ALA A 39 -6.03 9.75 -15.29
N ALA A 40 -4.86 9.66 -14.63
CA ALA A 40 -3.59 9.96 -15.29
C ALA A 40 -3.29 8.98 -16.43
N LYS A 41 -3.64 7.69 -16.29
CA LYS A 41 -3.49 6.70 -17.37
C LYS A 41 -4.36 7.06 -18.58
N ILE A 42 -5.64 7.36 -18.37
CA ILE A 42 -6.58 7.77 -19.44
C ILE A 42 -6.07 9.03 -20.16
N LEU A 43 -5.64 10.05 -19.41
CA LEU A 43 -5.10 11.28 -19.99
C LEU A 43 -3.84 11.01 -20.83
N LYS A 44 -2.96 10.13 -20.35
CA LYS A 44 -1.77 9.71 -21.10
C LYS A 44 -2.14 9.00 -22.39
N ASP A 45 -3.11 8.08 -22.34
CA ASP A 45 -3.59 7.33 -23.51
C ASP A 45 -4.28 8.24 -24.54
N LEU A 46 -4.88 9.35 -24.10
CA LEU A 46 -5.42 10.42 -24.95
C LEU A 46 -4.36 11.40 -25.48
N GLY A 47 -3.09 11.23 -25.12
CA GLY A 47 -1.99 12.12 -25.50
C GLY A 47 -1.91 13.43 -24.71
N MET A 48 -2.73 13.58 -23.65
CA MET A 48 -2.79 14.76 -22.78
C MET A 48 -1.69 14.70 -21.69
N ASN A 49 -0.43 14.65 -22.13
CA ASN A 49 0.72 14.35 -21.27
C ASN A 49 0.95 15.36 -20.13
N GLU A 50 0.65 16.65 -20.35
CA GLU A 50 0.79 17.69 -19.33
C GLU A 50 -0.13 17.44 -18.13
N PHE A 51 -1.43 17.25 -18.38
CA PHE A 51 -2.40 16.93 -17.33
C PHE A 51 -2.13 15.56 -16.69
N ALA A 52 -1.68 14.58 -17.47
CA ALA A 52 -1.27 13.28 -16.92
C ALA A 52 -0.07 13.43 -15.95
N SER A 53 0.88 14.31 -16.24
CA SER A 53 2.01 14.62 -15.33
C SER A 53 1.55 15.32 -14.06
N GLU A 54 0.61 16.27 -14.14
CA GLU A 54 0.03 16.92 -12.97
C GLU A 54 -0.70 15.95 -12.04
N LEU A 55 -1.59 15.11 -12.58
CA LEU A 55 -2.24 14.05 -11.80
C LEU A 55 -1.22 13.04 -11.26
N GLY A 56 -0.17 12.78 -12.02
CA GLY A 56 0.98 12.01 -11.60
C GLY A 56 1.63 12.50 -10.31
N LYS A 57 1.85 13.82 -10.19
CA LYS A 57 2.40 14.46 -8.97
C LYS A 57 1.44 14.33 -7.79
N LEU A 58 0.14 14.50 -8.01
CA LEU A 58 -0.88 14.28 -6.98
C LEU A 58 -0.90 12.82 -6.53
N THR A 59 -0.78 11.87 -7.47
CA THR A 59 -0.70 10.44 -7.15
C THR A 59 0.53 10.14 -6.29
N CYS A 60 1.67 10.79 -6.53
CA CYS A 60 2.87 10.64 -5.69
C CYS A 60 2.63 11.15 -4.26
N LEU A 61 1.89 12.24 -4.10
CA LEU A 61 1.54 12.78 -2.78
C LEU A 61 0.67 11.78 -2.00
N ILE A 62 -0.41 11.28 -2.61
CA ILE A 62 -1.28 10.27 -1.99
C ILE A 62 -0.52 8.96 -1.72
N ALA A 63 0.38 8.54 -2.61
CA ALA A 63 1.25 7.37 -2.37
C ALA A 63 2.13 7.55 -1.12
N GLY A 64 2.65 8.76 -0.90
CA GLY A 64 3.42 9.12 0.28
C GLY A 64 2.59 9.06 1.57
N GLU A 65 1.39 9.60 1.54
CA GLU A 65 0.45 9.54 2.67
C GLU A 65 0.07 8.09 3.00
N LEU A 66 -0.30 7.30 1.99
CA LEU A 66 -0.55 5.87 2.16
C LEU A 66 0.67 5.15 2.74
N ALA A 67 1.88 5.49 2.31
CA ALA A 67 3.10 4.89 2.87
C ALA A 67 3.34 5.26 4.33
N ILE A 68 2.94 6.45 4.77
CA ILE A 68 2.96 6.85 6.19
C ILE A 68 1.97 6.02 6.99
N HIS A 69 0.74 5.85 6.48
CA HIS A 69 -0.26 4.98 7.12
C HIS A 69 0.25 3.53 7.20
N LEU A 70 0.91 3.04 6.17
CA LEU A 70 1.45 1.68 6.09
C LEU A 70 2.79 1.48 6.83
N ASN A 71 3.39 2.53 7.37
CA ASN A 71 4.71 2.45 7.98
C ASN A 71 4.71 1.49 9.18
N THR A 72 5.61 0.51 9.16
CA THR A 72 5.82 -0.44 10.26
C THR A 72 7.18 -0.26 10.94
N GLY A 73 8.03 0.64 10.42
CA GLY A 73 9.40 0.86 10.89
C GLY A 73 10.38 -0.25 10.51
N LYS A 74 9.96 -1.27 9.74
CA LYS A 74 10.80 -2.40 9.30
C LYS A 74 11.34 -2.18 7.89
N TYR A 75 12.55 -1.64 7.76
CA TYR A 75 13.14 -1.33 6.46
C TYR A 75 13.99 -2.47 5.92
N VAL A 76 13.98 -2.63 4.59
CA VAL A 76 14.86 -3.55 3.86
C VAL A 76 15.83 -2.72 3.02
N ASP A 77 17.11 -2.79 3.37
CA ASP A 77 18.16 -2.02 2.70
C ASP A 77 18.23 -2.34 1.21
N GLY A 78 18.31 -1.30 0.39
CA GLY A 78 18.39 -1.40 -1.07
C GLY A 78 17.08 -1.78 -1.76
N LEU A 79 15.97 -1.97 -1.03
CA LEU A 79 14.69 -2.40 -1.61
C LEU A 79 14.15 -1.41 -2.64
N ALA A 80 14.19 -0.10 -2.36
CA ALA A 80 13.66 0.91 -3.27
C ALA A 80 14.37 0.89 -4.64
N SER A 81 15.71 0.85 -4.64
CA SER A 81 16.51 0.70 -5.86
C SER A 81 16.21 -0.62 -6.58
N ALA A 82 16.15 -1.72 -5.82
CA ALA A 82 15.82 -3.02 -6.38
C ALA A 82 14.44 -3.03 -7.06
N ILE A 83 13.45 -2.38 -6.48
CA ILE A 83 12.11 -2.26 -7.07
C ILE A 83 12.16 -1.44 -8.35
N LYS A 84 12.80 -0.25 -8.31
CA LYS A 84 12.92 0.65 -9.46
C LYS A 84 13.56 -0.03 -10.68
N ASP A 85 14.61 -0.82 -10.44
CA ASP A 85 15.36 -1.50 -11.50
C ASP A 85 14.68 -2.78 -12.02
N THR A 86 13.87 -3.42 -11.17
CA THR A 86 13.25 -4.72 -11.48
C THR A 86 11.87 -4.56 -12.08
N TYR A 87 11.13 -3.52 -11.72
CA TYR A 87 9.71 -3.42 -12.03
C TYR A 87 9.36 -2.22 -12.89
N LYS A 88 8.26 -2.36 -13.61
CA LYS A 88 7.65 -1.28 -14.38
C LYS A 88 6.94 -0.29 -13.46
N SER A 89 6.75 0.92 -13.97
CA SER A 89 5.92 1.91 -13.28
C SER A 89 4.47 1.41 -13.23
N LEU A 90 3.75 1.80 -12.18
CA LEU A 90 2.38 1.35 -11.95
C LEU A 90 1.42 1.67 -13.11
N TRP A 91 1.69 2.77 -13.82
CA TRP A 91 0.99 3.20 -15.05
C TRP A 91 1.00 2.15 -16.18
N GLU A 92 2.01 1.27 -16.19
CA GLU A 92 2.19 0.22 -17.20
C GLU A 92 1.62 -1.14 -16.76
N THR A 93 0.95 -1.18 -15.61
CA THR A 93 0.33 -2.40 -15.09
C THR A 93 -1.10 -2.56 -15.64
N GLU A 94 -1.53 -3.83 -15.71
CA GLU A 94 -2.88 -4.24 -16.15
C GLU A 94 -3.75 -4.65 -14.95
N ILE A 95 -3.51 -4.06 -13.77
CA ILE A 95 -4.39 -4.27 -12.62
C ILE A 95 -5.60 -3.37 -12.79
N ASP A 96 -6.79 -3.94 -12.76
CA ASP A 96 -8.04 -3.18 -12.76
C ASP A 96 -8.25 -2.43 -11.43
N GLU A 97 -9.03 -1.37 -11.48
CA GLU A 97 -9.28 -0.47 -10.34
C GLU A 97 -9.82 -1.21 -9.11
N TYR A 98 -10.80 -2.09 -9.32
CA TYR A 98 -11.44 -2.85 -8.25
C TYR A 98 -10.45 -3.77 -7.55
N SER A 99 -9.62 -4.48 -8.32
CA SER A 99 -8.51 -5.27 -7.77
C SER A 99 -7.55 -4.40 -6.97
N MET A 100 -7.12 -3.24 -7.49
CA MET A 100 -6.18 -2.37 -6.77
C MET A 100 -6.75 -1.86 -5.44
N ILE A 101 -8.00 -1.38 -5.44
CA ILE A 101 -8.68 -0.90 -4.23
C ILE A 101 -8.77 -2.00 -3.18
N ASN A 102 -9.27 -3.19 -3.56
CA ASN A 102 -9.40 -4.30 -2.62
C ASN A 102 -8.08 -4.69 -1.99
N ILE A 103 -6.99 -4.63 -2.77
CA ILE A 103 -5.72 -5.00 -2.21
C ILE A 103 -5.18 -3.92 -1.28
N LEU A 104 -5.32 -2.64 -1.62
CA LEU A 104 -4.94 -1.55 -0.71
C LEU A 104 -5.72 -1.62 0.62
N LYS A 105 -7.04 -1.87 0.56
CA LYS A 105 -7.87 -2.10 1.76
C LYS A 105 -7.34 -3.27 2.59
N HIS A 106 -7.04 -4.39 1.95
CA HIS A 106 -6.49 -5.55 2.65
C HIS A 106 -5.17 -5.23 3.34
N VAL A 107 -4.25 -4.51 2.69
CA VAL A 107 -2.96 -4.14 3.30
C VAL A 107 -3.14 -3.17 4.47
N LEU A 108 -4.07 -2.22 4.36
CA LEU A 108 -4.44 -1.32 5.46
C LEU A 108 -5.00 -2.10 6.66
N GLU A 109 -5.91 -3.05 6.42
CA GLU A 109 -6.44 -3.95 7.46
C GLU A 109 -5.32 -4.76 8.13
N LEU A 110 -4.39 -5.31 7.35
CA LEU A 110 -3.25 -6.06 7.89
C LEU A 110 -2.35 -5.16 8.74
N ARG A 111 -2.11 -3.92 8.30
CA ARG A 111 -1.34 -2.95 9.08
C ARG A 111 -2.02 -2.67 10.41
N ASP A 112 -3.34 -2.47 10.41
CA ASP A 112 -4.07 -2.17 11.63
C ASP A 112 -4.06 -3.35 12.60
N LYS A 113 -4.14 -4.59 12.10
CA LYS A 113 -3.91 -5.79 12.91
C LYS A 113 -2.53 -5.78 13.57
N ILE A 114 -1.46 -5.50 12.82
CA ILE A 114 -0.09 -5.41 13.36
C ILE A 114 0.01 -4.31 14.42
N ARG A 115 -0.50 -3.11 14.12
CA ARG A 115 -0.51 -1.97 15.05
C ARG A 115 -1.20 -2.32 16.37
N ASN A 116 -2.30 -3.05 16.29
CA ASN A 116 -3.08 -3.47 17.46
C ASN A 116 -2.48 -4.70 18.17
N GLY A 117 -1.26 -5.10 17.82
CA GLY A 117 -0.55 -6.19 18.47
C GLY A 117 -1.07 -7.59 18.11
N ILE A 118 -1.92 -7.72 17.08
CA ILE A 118 -2.38 -9.02 16.57
C ILE A 118 -1.22 -9.66 15.83
N SER A 119 -0.42 -10.42 16.58
CA SER A 119 0.90 -10.90 16.15
C SER A 119 0.82 -12.15 15.27
N ALA A 120 -0.32 -12.84 15.27
CA ALA A 120 -0.57 -14.02 14.46
C ALA A 120 -1.47 -13.65 13.28
N LEU A 121 -0.89 -13.08 12.23
CA LEU A 121 -1.56 -13.05 10.94
C LEU A 121 -1.67 -14.47 10.40
N SER A 122 -2.79 -14.80 9.77
CA SER A 122 -2.95 -16.14 9.20
C SER A 122 -1.93 -16.35 8.06
N PRO A 123 -1.49 -17.58 7.80
CA PRO A 123 -0.66 -17.88 6.61
C PRO A 123 -1.31 -17.38 5.30
N GLY A 124 -2.64 -17.33 5.24
CA GLY A 124 -3.39 -16.77 4.12
C GLY A 124 -3.24 -15.25 3.96
N ASP A 125 -3.18 -14.50 5.06
CA ASP A 125 -2.95 -13.05 5.04
C ASP A 125 -1.54 -12.73 4.50
N VAL A 126 -0.54 -13.47 4.97
CA VAL A 126 0.85 -13.35 4.49
C VAL A 126 0.96 -13.71 3.02
N ALA A 127 0.31 -14.80 2.60
CA ALA A 127 0.28 -15.21 1.19
C ALA A 127 -0.37 -14.15 0.29
N LYS A 128 -1.49 -13.55 0.71
CA LYS A 128 -2.14 -12.46 -0.03
C LYS A 128 -1.27 -11.21 -0.13
N ALA A 129 -0.56 -10.83 0.94
CA ALA A 129 0.38 -9.71 0.91
C ALA A 129 1.57 -9.97 -0.03
N LYS A 130 2.11 -11.20 -0.03
CA LYS A 130 3.14 -11.62 -1.00
C LYS A 130 2.61 -11.60 -2.44
N GLU A 131 1.39 -12.10 -2.66
CA GLU A 131 0.72 -12.03 -3.97
C GLU A 131 0.61 -10.58 -4.42
N PHE A 132 0.18 -9.66 -3.55
CA PHE A 132 0.11 -8.23 -3.88
C PHE A 132 1.44 -7.66 -4.32
N PHE A 133 2.48 -7.90 -3.52
CA PHE A 133 3.82 -7.43 -3.81
C PHE A 133 4.29 -7.94 -5.17
N THR A 134 3.91 -9.15 -5.57
CA THR A 134 4.22 -9.68 -6.91
C THR A 134 3.30 -9.18 -8.03
N ARG A 135 2.01 -8.90 -7.76
CA ARG A 135 1.02 -8.49 -8.76
C ARG A 135 1.16 -7.03 -9.17
N ILE A 136 1.35 -6.10 -8.22
CA ILE A 136 1.65 -4.68 -8.53
C ILE A 136 2.87 -4.59 -9.44
N LEU A 137 3.80 -5.49 -9.26
CA LEU A 137 5.15 -5.35 -9.76
C LEU A 137 5.35 -6.23 -11.01
N ARG A 138 4.96 -5.71 -12.18
CA ARG A 138 5.30 -6.34 -13.47
C ARG A 138 6.81 -6.32 -13.68
N ARG A 139 7.43 -7.50 -13.67
CA ARG A 139 8.88 -7.67 -13.79
C ARG A 139 9.39 -7.27 -15.18
N LYS A 140 10.39 -6.39 -15.21
CA LYS A 140 11.28 -6.15 -16.35
C LYS A 140 12.35 -7.24 -16.47
N ARG A 141 12.79 -7.80 -15.34
CA ARG A 141 13.90 -8.77 -15.26
C ARG A 141 13.39 -10.16 -14.84
N ARG A 142 14.01 -11.21 -15.41
CA ARG A 142 13.73 -12.61 -15.02
C ARG A 142 14.22 -12.94 -13.61
N THR A 143 15.39 -12.40 -13.24
CA THR A 143 16.02 -12.66 -11.94
C THR A 143 15.63 -11.60 -10.92
N LEU A 144 15.26 -12.04 -9.72
CA LEU A 144 14.99 -11.16 -8.58
C LEU A 144 16.30 -10.73 -7.90
N PRO A 145 16.55 -9.43 -7.70
CA PRO A 145 17.58 -8.96 -6.79
C PRO A 145 17.42 -9.49 -5.36
N GLU A 146 18.54 -9.57 -4.64
CA GLU A 146 18.63 -10.09 -3.28
C GLU A 146 17.68 -9.41 -2.27
N PRO A 147 17.49 -8.07 -2.25
CA PRO A 147 16.50 -7.43 -1.39
C PRO A 147 15.07 -7.92 -1.64
N LEU A 148 14.70 -8.18 -2.89
CA LEU A 148 13.37 -8.67 -3.25
C LEU A 148 13.19 -10.14 -2.88
N GLN A 149 14.24 -10.95 -2.98
CA GLN A 149 14.22 -12.34 -2.50
C GLN A 149 14.01 -12.39 -0.98
N ARG A 150 14.68 -11.49 -0.22
CA ARG A 150 14.50 -11.37 1.23
C ARG A 150 13.05 -11.06 1.60
N VAL A 151 12.42 -10.09 0.92
CA VAL A 151 11.01 -9.75 1.15
C VAL A 151 10.09 -10.95 0.89
N LEU A 152 10.25 -11.63 -0.24
CA LEU A 152 9.39 -12.76 -0.61
C LEU A 152 9.58 -13.98 0.30
N SER A 153 10.79 -14.15 0.84
CA SER A 153 11.12 -15.22 1.80
C SER A 153 10.79 -14.85 3.24
N SER A 154 10.43 -13.59 3.52
CA SER A 154 10.08 -13.13 4.86
C SER A 154 8.72 -13.67 5.29
N ASP A 155 8.65 -14.23 6.49
CA ASP A 155 7.39 -14.53 7.16
C ASP A 155 6.97 -13.44 8.15
N ASP A 156 7.81 -12.41 8.32
CA ASP A 156 7.47 -11.21 9.08
C ASP A 156 6.51 -10.31 8.27
N PRO A 157 5.25 -10.14 8.71
CA PRO A 157 4.30 -9.33 7.98
C PRO A 157 4.63 -7.83 8.01
N ALA A 158 5.29 -7.35 9.06
CA ALA A 158 5.67 -5.95 9.14
C ALA A 158 6.65 -5.57 8.03
N THR A 159 7.60 -6.46 7.74
CA THR A 159 8.52 -6.34 6.59
C THR A 159 7.77 -6.37 5.26
N LEU A 160 6.76 -7.24 5.09
CA LEU A 160 5.96 -7.30 3.86
C LEU A 160 5.17 -6.01 3.64
N ILE A 161 4.48 -5.50 4.65
CA ILE A 161 3.70 -4.26 4.57
C ILE A 161 4.62 -3.07 4.27
N GLN A 162 5.76 -2.95 4.93
CA GLN A 162 6.72 -1.88 4.61
C GLN A 162 7.23 -1.99 3.17
N SER A 163 7.44 -3.21 2.69
CA SER A 163 7.89 -3.46 1.33
C SER A 163 6.84 -3.05 0.30
N ILE A 164 5.57 -3.32 0.59
CA ILE A 164 4.43 -2.86 -0.19
C ILE A 164 4.35 -1.33 -0.20
N ALA A 165 4.46 -0.68 0.95
CA ALA A 165 4.49 0.79 1.04
C ALA A 165 5.62 1.38 0.18
N THR A 166 6.80 0.77 0.24
CA THR A 166 7.95 1.17 -0.58
C THR A 166 7.66 0.96 -2.07
N ALA A 167 7.03 -0.16 -2.44
CA ALA A 167 6.65 -0.45 -3.82
C ALA A 167 5.69 0.59 -4.39
N LEU A 168 4.65 0.97 -3.64
CA LEU A 168 3.69 2.00 -4.07
C LEU A 168 4.40 3.31 -4.40
N VAL A 169 5.23 3.82 -3.48
CA VAL A 169 5.96 5.09 -3.68
C VAL A 169 6.92 5.01 -4.87
N VAL A 170 7.69 3.93 -4.98
CA VAL A 170 8.72 3.80 -6.02
C VAL A 170 8.11 3.63 -7.41
N THR A 171 7.02 2.87 -7.54
CA THR A 171 6.45 2.53 -8.85
C THR A 171 5.55 3.59 -9.45
N VAL A 172 5.04 4.53 -8.66
CA VAL A 172 4.40 5.75 -9.19
C VAL A 172 5.45 6.67 -9.84
N GLY A 173 6.72 6.52 -9.46
CA GLY A 173 7.86 7.23 -10.07
C GLY A 173 8.45 8.34 -9.19
N GLY A 174 7.80 8.67 -8.07
CA GLY A 174 8.14 9.82 -7.22
C GLY A 174 7.90 11.16 -7.91
N VAL A 175 8.15 12.26 -7.21
CA VAL A 175 7.84 13.65 -7.66
C VAL A 175 8.52 14.03 -9.00
N ASN A 176 9.58 13.31 -9.39
CA ASN A 176 10.34 13.52 -10.64
C ASN A 176 10.05 12.47 -11.74
N GLY A 177 9.07 11.59 -11.54
CA GLY A 177 8.94 10.34 -12.28
C GLY A 177 7.98 10.31 -13.48
N ILE A 178 7.37 11.45 -13.84
CA ILE A 178 6.40 11.55 -14.96
C ILE A 178 6.70 12.76 -15.82
#